data_AF-A0A4Z0MQY8-F1
#
_entry.id   AF-A0A4Z0MQY8-F1
#
_cell.length_a   1.000
_cell.length_b   1.000
_cell.length_c   1.000
_cell.angle_alpha   90.00
_cell.angle_beta   90.00
_cell.angle_gamma   90.00
#
_symmetry.space_group_name_H-M   'P 1'
#
loop_
_entity.id
_entity.type
_entity.pdbx_description
1 polymer ?
#
loop_
_entity_poly.entity_id
_entity_poly.type
_entity_poly.pdbx_seq_one_letter_code
_entity_poly.pdbx_strand_id
1 'polypeptide(L)'
;MVPFSISSFARRAGFLCFLLCASGFGVLQPVAAAGTTPVPEARIRVRAVAPDVFVHTSYRYLPGTAAPIPANGLVISTTKGAILLDTGWDSDQTLQLLRWVADSLHQRVRMVIVTHAHEDRMGGIAVLRANNIKVVSSQMTSSRATAIKEDAPTPAIKPFTVIQAGKTRLELFYPGPGHTPDNLVAWLPKQRVLFGGCLVKEMATDTPGNIEDADLKKWPSAVKAVADRYPRARTVVPGHGNWGGPELLTHTLDVLRRPGQQPQTALGK
;
A
#
# COMPACT_ATOMS: atom_id res chain seq x y z
N MET A 1 3.67 -72.29 53.76
CA MET A 1 3.05 -71.76 54.99
C MET A 1 1.71 -71.12 54.63
N VAL A 2 0.73 -71.15 55.53
CA VAL A 2 -0.57 -70.42 55.49
C VAL A 2 -0.38 -68.99 56.05
N PRO A 3 -1.37 -68.06 56.07
CA PRO A 3 -2.77 -68.06 55.56
C PRO A 3 -2.97 -66.97 54.46
N PHE A 4 -4.08 -66.24 54.17
CA PHE A 4 -5.49 -66.05 54.63
C PHE A 4 -6.27 -65.34 53.46
N SER A 5 -7.60 -65.09 53.37
CA SER A 5 -8.81 -65.45 54.17
C SER A 5 -10.10 -65.33 53.30
N ILE A 6 -11.27 -65.41 53.95
CA ILE A 6 -12.68 -65.22 53.50
C ILE A 6 -13.08 -63.75 53.79
N SER A 7 -13.99 -62.99 53.15
CA SER A 7 -15.45 -63.17 52.89
C SER A 7 -16.00 -61.96 52.09
N SER A 8 -16.96 -62.10 51.16
CA SER A 8 -18.43 -62.18 51.30
C SER A 8 -19.15 -60.94 51.88
N PHE A 9 -20.00 -60.28 51.06
CA PHE A 9 -21.29 -59.72 51.51
C PHE A 9 -22.25 -59.53 50.33
N ALA A 10 -23.58 -59.53 50.59
CA ALA A 10 -24.63 -59.40 49.56
C ALA A 10 -25.74 -58.41 49.96
N ARG A 11 -26.36 -57.77 48.96
CA ARG A 11 -27.67 -57.08 49.00
C ARG A 11 -28.21 -57.00 47.56
N ARG A 12 -29.31 -57.69 47.26
CA ARG A 12 -30.72 -57.24 47.36
C ARG A 12 -31.13 -56.28 46.23
N ALA A 13 -31.98 -56.78 45.32
CA ALA A 13 -32.75 -55.96 44.39
C ALA A 13 -33.99 -55.34 45.07
N GLY A 14 -34.52 -54.28 44.48
CA GLY A 14 -35.77 -53.63 44.88
C GLY A 14 -36.34 -52.80 43.73
N PHE A 15 -37.66 -52.90 43.49
CA PHE A 15 -38.38 -52.12 42.49
C PHE A 15 -38.48 -50.63 42.88
N LEU A 16 -38.47 -49.72 41.90
CA LEU A 16 -39.25 -48.48 42.01
C LEU A 16 -39.70 -47.91 40.65
N CYS A 17 -40.88 -47.28 40.68
CA CYS A 17 -41.75 -46.72 39.64
C CYS A 17 -41.20 -46.32 38.25
N PHE A 18 -42.07 -46.57 37.26
CA PHE A 18 -42.19 -45.74 36.05
C PHE A 18 -42.49 -44.28 36.40
N LEU A 19 -41.86 -43.34 35.68
CA LEU A 19 -42.30 -41.96 35.56
C LEU A 19 -42.07 -41.50 34.12
N LEU A 20 -43.16 -41.31 33.35
CA LEU A 20 -43.06 -40.68 32.04
C LEU A 20 -42.83 -39.19 32.23
N CYS A 21 -41.68 -38.69 31.77
CA CYS A 21 -41.44 -37.25 31.63
C CYS A 21 -41.20 -36.95 30.16
N ALA A 22 -42.20 -36.37 29.49
CA ALA A 22 -42.16 -36.11 28.06
C ALA A 22 -41.34 -34.84 27.75
N SER A 23 -40.03 -34.98 27.62
CA SER A 23 -39.15 -33.94 27.07
C SER A 23 -39.33 -33.87 25.54
N GLY A 24 -39.96 -32.79 25.07
CA GLY A 24 -40.19 -32.58 23.64
C GLY A 24 -38.88 -32.44 22.85
N PHE A 25 -38.72 -33.24 21.80
CA PHE A 25 -37.64 -33.07 20.82
C PHE A 25 -37.90 -31.80 19.99
N GLY A 26 -37.45 -30.65 20.51
CA GLY A 26 -37.36 -29.42 19.73
C GLY A 26 -36.39 -29.62 18.58
N VAL A 27 -36.91 -29.76 17.36
CA VAL A 27 -36.10 -29.83 16.14
C VAL A 27 -35.41 -28.48 15.97
N LEU A 28 -34.11 -28.44 16.28
CA LEU A 28 -33.25 -27.29 16.01
C LEU A 28 -33.18 -27.08 14.49
N GLN A 29 -34.01 -26.18 13.98
CA GLN A 29 -33.83 -25.66 12.63
C GLN A 29 -32.46 -24.94 12.58
N PRO A 30 -31.62 -25.18 11.56
CA PRO A 30 -30.39 -24.45 11.42
C PRO A 30 -30.72 -22.97 11.20
N VAL A 31 -30.29 -22.11 12.13
CA VAL A 31 -30.35 -20.66 11.93
C VAL A 31 -29.55 -20.35 10.68
N ALA A 32 -30.21 -19.86 9.64
CA ALA A 32 -29.55 -19.45 8.42
C ALA A 32 -28.54 -18.36 8.77
N ALA A 33 -27.26 -18.66 8.59
CA ALA A 33 -26.20 -17.68 8.80
C ALA A 33 -26.50 -16.46 7.92
N ALA A 34 -26.65 -15.29 8.54
CA ALA A 34 -26.99 -14.06 7.84
C ALA A 34 -25.94 -13.83 6.74
N GLY A 35 -26.39 -13.93 5.48
CA GLY A 35 -25.49 -13.92 4.33
C GLY A 35 -24.76 -12.59 4.24
N THR A 36 -23.52 -12.55 4.70
CA THR A 36 -22.61 -11.44 4.41
C THR A 36 -22.42 -11.40 2.92
N THR A 37 -23.06 -10.42 2.26
CA THR A 37 -22.77 -10.09 0.86
C THR A 37 -21.26 -9.88 0.76
N PRO A 38 -20.53 -10.66 -0.05
CA PRO A 38 -19.09 -10.50 -0.15
C PRO A 38 -18.78 -9.07 -0.55
N VAL A 39 -18.02 -8.36 0.29
CA VAL A 39 -17.46 -7.05 -0.09
C VAL A 39 -16.68 -7.29 -1.39
N PRO A 40 -17.02 -6.63 -2.50
CA PRO A 40 -16.37 -6.91 -3.77
C PRO A 40 -14.86 -6.75 -3.63
N GLU A 41 -14.11 -7.82 -3.91
CA GLU A 41 -12.64 -7.83 -3.82
C GLU A 41 -12.10 -6.59 -4.54
N ALA A 42 -11.38 -5.73 -3.82
CA ALA A 42 -10.96 -4.42 -4.30
C ALA A 42 -9.93 -4.57 -5.42
N ARG A 43 -10.40 -4.73 -6.67
CA ARG A 43 -9.54 -5.05 -7.81
C ARG A 43 -8.66 -3.87 -8.19
N ILE A 44 -7.35 -4.04 -8.02
CA ILE A 44 -6.36 -3.12 -8.57
C ILE A 44 -6.53 -3.01 -10.10
N ARG A 45 -6.16 -1.85 -10.66
CA ARG A 45 -6.00 -1.70 -12.11
C ARG A 45 -4.52 -1.59 -12.43
N VAL A 46 -4.06 -2.28 -13.47
CA VAL A 46 -2.68 -2.14 -13.98
C VAL A 46 -2.73 -1.80 -15.47
N ARG A 47 -2.02 -0.75 -15.88
CA ARG A 47 -2.07 -0.19 -17.24
C ARG A 47 -0.66 0.14 -17.72
N ALA A 48 -0.32 -0.25 -18.95
CA ALA A 48 0.95 0.16 -19.56
C ALA A 48 1.00 1.69 -19.75
N VAL A 49 2.14 2.30 -19.42
CA VAL A 49 2.40 3.74 -19.60
C VAL A 49 3.61 4.01 -20.50
N ALA A 50 4.53 3.06 -20.59
CA ALA A 50 5.62 3.03 -21.58
C ALA A 50 6.12 1.57 -21.76
N PRO A 51 6.97 1.26 -22.76
CA PRO A 51 7.58 -0.06 -22.88
C PRO A 51 8.30 -0.47 -21.59
N ASP A 52 8.03 -1.68 -21.11
CA ASP A 52 8.51 -2.24 -19.84
C ASP A 52 7.96 -1.58 -18.55
N VAL A 53 7.03 -0.61 -18.63
CA VAL A 53 6.57 0.19 -17.48
C VAL A 53 5.05 0.33 -17.43
N PHE A 54 4.47 0.02 -16.27
CA PHE A 54 3.03 0.03 -16.02
C PHE A 54 2.72 0.86 -14.77
N VAL A 55 1.62 1.61 -14.79
CA VAL A 55 1.04 2.17 -13.57
C VAL A 55 0.15 1.10 -12.94
N HIS A 56 0.34 0.82 -11.66
CA HIS A 56 -0.65 0.13 -10.84
C HIS A 56 -1.47 1.16 -10.07
N THR A 57 -2.77 0.93 -9.90
CA THR A 57 -3.68 1.79 -9.15
C THR A 57 -4.54 0.95 -8.22
N SER A 58 -4.39 1.19 -6.91
CA SER A 58 -5.15 0.58 -5.81
C SER A 58 -6.16 1.59 -5.21
N TYR A 59 -7.06 1.13 -4.33
CA TYR A 59 -8.22 1.90 -3.87
C TYR A 59 -8.43 1.83 -2.35
N ARG A 60 -8.59 2.98 -1.69
CA ARG A 60 -9.11 3.04 -0.31
C ARG A 60 -10.58 3.40 -0.32
N TYR A 61 -11.39 2.58 0.35
CA TYR A 61 -12.82 2.81 0.53
C TYR A 61 -13.03 3.43 1.91
N LEU A 62 -13.55 4.66 1.97
CA LEU A 62 -13.89 5.32 3.22
C LEU A 62 -15.41 5.28 3.45
N PRO A 63 -15.90 4.92 4.65
CA PRO A 63 -17.33 4.97 4.96
C PRO A 63 -17.94 6.34 4.62
N GLY A 64 -19.10 6.33 3.94
CA GLY A 64 -19.79 7.55 3.53
C GLY A 64 -19.25 8.25 2.27
N THR A 65 -18.16 7.76 1.65
CA THR A 65 -17.67 8.31 0.37
C THR A 65 -18.30 7.63 -0.85
N ALA A 66 -18.66 8.41 -1.87
CA ALA A 66 -19.31 7.91 -3.09
C ALA A 66 -18.35 7.24 -4.10
N ALA A 67 -17.04 7.50 -3.97
CA ALA A 67 -16.00 6.91 -4.79
C ALA A 67 -14.74 6.67 -3.93
N PRO A 68 -14.00 5.57 -4.15
CA PRO A 68 -12.77 5.30 -3.40
C PRO A 68 -11.63 6.23 -3.81
N ILE A 69 -10.65 6.41 -2.92
CA ILE A 69 -9.45 7.19 -3.17
C ILE A 69 -8.45 6.32 -3.96
N PRO A 70 -8.11 6.66 -5.22
CA PRO A 70 -7.11 5.92 -6.00
C PRO A 70 -5.69 6.28 -5.53
N ALA A 71 -4.81 5.30 -5.41
CA ALA A 71 -3.37 5.49 -5.22
C ALA A 71 -2.59 4.78 -6.32
N ASN A 72 -1.71 5.50 -6.99
CA ASN A 72 -0.85 5.00 -8.06
C ASN A 72 0.54 4.62 -7.54
N GLY A 73 1.10 3.54 -8.07
CA GLY A 73 2.53 3.25 -8.09
C GLY A 73 2.98 2.72 -9.46
N LEU A 74 4.21 2.23 -9.58
CA LEU A 74 4.72 1.64 -10.84
C LEU A 74 5.08 0.17 -10.69
N VAL A 75 4.81 -0.61 -11.75
CA VAL A 75 5.51 -1.85 -12.05
C VAL A 75 6.54 -1.58 -13.14
N ILE A 76 7.79 -1.96 -12.90
CA ILE A 76 8.90 -1.81 -13.84
C ILE A 76 9.43 -3.22 -14.15
N SER A 77 9.17 -3.69 -15.37
CA SER A 77 9.67 -4.97 -15.88
C SER A 77 11.18 -4.87 -16.18
N THR A 78 11.95 -5.90 -15.80
CA THR A 78 13.40 -5.92 -16.06
C THR A 78 13.91 -7.33 -16.35
N THR A 79 15.05 -7.46 -17.01
CA THR A 79 15.70 -8.77 -17.27
C THR A 79 16.29 -9.44 -16.01
N LYS A 80 16.02 -8.91 -14.81
CA LYS A 80 16.33 -9.54 -13.51
C LYS A 80 15.06 -9.85 -12.68
N GLY A 81 13.87 -9.55 -13.20
CA GLY A 81 12.59 -9.56 -12.50
C GLY A 81 12.08 -8.13 -12.22
N ALA A 82 10.86 -8.02 -11.73
CA ALA A 82 10.19 -6.73 -11.61
C ALA A 82 10.68 -5.91 -10.40
N ILE A 83 10.61 -4.59 -10.54
CA ILE A 83 10.72 -3.62 -9.44
C ILE A 83 9.35 -2.95 -9.29
N LEU A 84 8.89 -2.75 -8.05
CA LEU A 84 7.73 -1.91 -7.75
C LEU A 84 8.17 -0.56 -7.17
N LEU A 85 7.46 0.50 -7.55
CA LEU A 85 7.39 1.75 -6.79
C LEU A 85 6.04 1.78 -6.07
N ASP A 86 6.08 1.99 -4.75
CA ASP A 86 4.96 1.96 -3.81
C ASP A 86 4.16 0.62 -3.80
N THR A 87 3.45 0.37 -2.69
CA THR A 87 2.56 -0.80 -2.54
C THR A 87 1.14 -0.50 -3.02
N GLY A 88 0.22 -1.48 -2.92
CA GLY A 88 -1.20 -1.13 -2.77
C GLY A 88 -1.47 -0.49 -1.41
N TRP A 89 -2.65 0.12 -1.23
CA TRP A 89 -3.10 0.63 0.08
C TRP A 89 -3.04 -0.40 1.22
N ASP A 90 -3.16 -1.68 0.91
CA ASP A 90 -3.20 -2.78 1.87
C ASP A 90 -2.47 -4.03 1.35
N SER A 91 -2.45 -5.08 2.17
CA SER A 91 -1.79 -6.36 1.84
C SER A 91 -2.54 -7.21 0.80
N ASP A 92 -3.86 -7.08 0.66
CA ASP A 92 -4.63 -7.86 -0.33
C ASP A 92 -4.46 -7.29 -1.74
N GLN A 93 -4.56 -5.97 -1.89
CA GLN A 93 -4.27 -5.25 -3.13
C GLN A 93 -2.79 -5.37 -3.51
N THR A 94 -1.88 -5.45 -2.53
CA THR A 94 -0.47 -5.75 -2.81
C THR A 94 -0.27 -7.22 -3.22
N LEU A 95 -1.02 -8.17 -2.66
CA LEU A 95 -0.99 -9.57 -3.10
C LEU A 95 -1.56 -9.74 -4.52
N GLN A 96 -2.63 -9.01 -4.87
CA GLN A 96 -3.12 -8.93 -6.25
C GLN A 96 -2.03 -8.40 -7.20
N LEU A 97 -1.24 -7.41 -6.77
CA LEU A 97 -0.14 -6.85 -7.58
C LEU A 97 0.99 -7.87 -7.77
N LEU A 98 1.34 -8.66 -6.75
CA LEU A 98 2.29 -9.76 -6.87
C LEU A 98 1.79 -10.85 -7.83
N ARG A 99 0.51 -11.23 -7.75
CA ARG A 99 -0.14 -12.16 -8.69
C ARG A 99 -0.08 -11.61 -10.13
N TRP A 100 -0.51 -10.37 -10.34
CA TRP A 100 -0.48 -9.73 -11.67
C TRP A 100 0.91 -9.76 -12.32
N VAL A 101 1.98 -9.51 -11.55
CA VAL A 101 3.37 -9.59 -12.04
C VAL A 101 3.80 -11.02 -12.40
N ALA A 102 3.37 -12.02 -11.64
CA ALA A 102 3.62 -13.42 -11.95
C ALA A 102 2.85 -13.88 -13.21
N ASP A 103 1.56 -13.53 -13.28
CA ASP A 103 0.66 -14.02 -14.32
C ASP A 103 0.83 -13.28 -15.65
N SER A 104 1.02 -11.95 -15.62
CA SER A 104 1.06 -11.11 -16.83
C SER A 104 2.47 -10.83 -17.36
N LEU A 105 3.51 -10.88 -16.51
CA LEU A 105 4.90 -10.62 -16.90
C LEU A 105 5.80 -11.85 -16.77
N HIS A 106 5.30 -12.97 -16.22
CA HIS A 106 6.06 -14.19 -15.91
C HIS A 106 7.31 -13.92 -15.08
N GLN A 107 7.21 -12.94 -14.16
CA GLN A 107 8.30 -12.45 -13.33
C GLN A 107 7.99 -12.57 -11.85
N ARG A 108 9.04 -12.55 -11.02
CA ARG A 108 8.92 -12.26 -9.59
C ARG A 108 9.35 -10.83 -9.33
N VAL A 109 8.64 -10.14 -8.44
CA VAL A 109 9.11 -8.88 -7.85
C VAL A 109 10.39 -9.17 -7.07
N ARG A 110 11.43 -8.36 -7.28
CA ARG A 110 12.73 -8.47 -6.60
C ARG A 110 12.95 -7.38 -5.56
N MET A 111 12.33 -6.23 -5.76
CA MET A 111 12.47 -5.06 -4.90
C MET A 111 11.20 -4.21 -4.96
N VAL A 112 10.81 -3.66 -3.82
CA VAL A 112 9.82 -2.59 -3.71
C VAL A 112 10.50 -1.36 -3.13
N ILE A 113 10.26 -0.20 -3.72
CA ILE A 113 10.77 1.09 -3.25
C ILE A 113 9.57 1.92 -2.78
N VAL A 114 9.54 2.25 -1.49
CA VAL A 114 8.52 3.12 -0.88
C VAL A 114 8.97 4.57 -1.01
N THR A 115 8.14 5.43 -1.57
CA THR A 115 8.50 6.83 -1.84
C THR A 115 8.34 7.78 -0.66
N HIS A 116 7.42 7.49 0.27
CA HIS A 116 7.26 8.19 1.54
C HIS A 116 6.43 7.38 2.55
N ALA A 117 6.48 7.76 3.84
CA ALA A 117 5.85 7.03 4.94
C ALA A 117 4.34 7.33 5.09
N HIS A 118 3.55 7.11 4.04
CA HIS A 118 2.09 7.09 4.08
C HIS A 118 1.54 5.72 3.68
N GLU A 119 0.35 5.38 4.18
CA GLU A 119 -0.31 4.08 4.04
C GLU A 119 -0.48 3.63 2.58
N ASP A 120 -0.84 4.56 1.69
CA ASP A 120 -0.95 4.37 0.24
C ASP A 120 0.38 4.06 -0.48
N ARG A 121 1.49 4.09 0.25
CA ARG A 121 2.83 3.75 -0.22
C ARG A 121 3.38 2.46 0.38
N MET A 122 2.86 2.06 1.55
CA MET A 122 3.49 1.03 2.38
C MET A 122 2.55 0.04 3.10
N GLY A 123 1.22 0.16 3.01
CA GLY A 123 0.28 -0.79 3.62
C GLY A 123 0.39 -2.25 3.15
N GLY A 124 1.17 -2.48 2.08
CA GLY A 124 1.56 -3.81 1.61
C GLY A 124 2.84 -4.40 2.22
N ILE A 125 3.55 -3.74 3.13
CA ILE A 125 4.88 -4.23 3.59
C ILE A 125 4.79 -5.61 4.26
N ALA A 126 3.75 -5.88 5.05
CA ALA A 126 3.59 -7.17 5.73
C ALA A 126 3.57 -8.36 4.75
N VAL A 127 2.76 -8.30 3.68
CA VAL A 127 2.72 -9.36 2.66
C VAL A 127 4.02 -9.43 1.84
N LEU A 128 4.69 -8.31 1.58
CA LEU A 128 5.98 -8.30 0.89
C LEU A 128 7.06 -9.01 1.69
N ARG A 129 7.12 -8.76 3.00
CA ARG A 129 8.05 -9.44 3.92
C ARG A 129 7.72 -10.94 4.05
N ALA A 130 6.44 -11.31 4.16
CA ALA A 130 6.01 -12.71 4.16
C ALA A 130 6.43 -13.46 2.87
N ASN A 131 6.50 -12.76 1.74
CA ASN A 131 6.98 -13.29 0.45
C ASN A 131 8.51 -13.14 0.23
N ASN A 132 9.26 -12.76 1.27
CA ASN A 132 10.73 -12.54 1.23
C ASN A 132 11.17 -11.50 0.16
N ILE A 133 10.33 -10.49 -0.12
CA ILE A 133 10.62 -9.43 -1.07
C ILE A 133 11.33 -8.27 -0.37
N LYS A 134 12.44 -7.79 -0.95
CA LYS A 134 13.22 -6.68 -0.39
C LYS A 134 12.47 -5.35 -0.53
N VAL A 135 12.01 -4.79 0.58
CA VAL A 135 11.43 -3.44 0.64
C VAL A 135 12.49 -2.42 1.09
N VAL A 136 12.66 -1.34 0.33
CA VAL A 136 13.62 -0.27 0.63
C VAL A 136 12.99 1.12 0.57
N SER A 137 13.59 2.07 1.27
CA SER A 137 13.19 3.49 1.26
C SER A 137 14.37 4.41 1.62
N SER A 138 14.10 5.71 1.76
CA SER A 138 15.04 6.66 2.36
C SER A 138 15.23 6.41 3.87
N GLN A 139 16.31 6.91 4.46
CA GLN A 139 16.47 6.88 5.92
C GLN A 139 15.32 7.58 6.65
N MET A 140 14.84 8.70 6.10
CA MET A 140 13.78 9.51 6.69
C MET A 140 12.42 8.78 6.63
N THR A 141 12.15 8.08 5.54
CA THR A 141 10.96 7.22 5.36
C THR A 141 10.96 6.05 6.32
N SER A 142 12.09 5.35 6.44
CA SER A 142 12.26 4.26 7.41
C SER A 142 12.02 4.75 8.85
N SER A 143 12.61 5.89 9.22
CA SER A 143 12.44 6.48 10.56
C SER A 143 11.01 6.98 10.82
N ARG A 144 10.31 7.56 9.82
CA ARG A 144 8.93 8.01 9.97
C ARG A 144 7.94 6.84 10.08
N ALA A 145 8.12 5.76 9.31
CA ALA A 145 7.35 4.53 9.47
C ALA A 145 7.49 3.95 10.90
N THR A 146 8.72 3.85 11.43
CA THR A 146 8.94 3.43 12.83
C THR A 146 8.25 4.36 13.84
N ALA A 147 8.25 5.67 13.61
CA ALA A 147 7.63 6.64 14.52
C ALA A 147 6.10 6.48 14.63
N ILE A 148 5.43 6.12 13.53
CA ILE A 148 3.99 5.78 13.51
C ILE A 148 3.71 4.30 13.84
N LYS A 149 4.72 3.56 14.32
CA LYS A 149 4.68 2.14 14.71
C LYS A 149 4.38 1.17 13.56
N GLU A 150 4.61 1.60 12.33
CA GLU A 150 4.42 0.81 11.12
C GLU A 150 5.66 0.00 10.72
N ASP A 151 5.45 -1.00 9.88
CA ASP A 151 6.46 -2.01 9.60
C ASP A 151 7.58 -1.48 8.68
N ALA A 152 8.65 -0.95 9.27
CA ALA A 152 9.55 -0.04 8.57
C ALA A 152 10.30 -0.66 7.34
N PRO A 153 10.31 0.00 6.18
CA PRO A 153 11.12 -0.40 5.01
C PRO A 153 12.63 -0.17 5.26
N THR A 154 13.51 -1.00 4.68
CA THR A 154 14.96 -0.90 4.93
C THR A 154 15.55 0.43 4.41
N PRO A 155 16.32 1.19 5.22
CA PRO A 155 16.91 2.45 4.78
C PRO A 155 18.11 2.18 3.87
N ALA A 156 17.90 2.28 2.55
CA ALA A 156 18.91 1.96 1.55
C ALA A 156 18.99 2.97 0.39
N ILE A 157 18.04 3.91 0.32
CA ILE A 157 18.01 4.96 -0.72
C ILE A 157 18.65 6.24 -0.17
N LYS A 158 19.71 6.69 -0.85
CA LYS A 158 20.36 7.99 -0.64
C LYS A 158 19.63 9.10 -1.45
N PRO A 159 19.78 10.39 -1.09
CA PRO A 159 19.09 11.52 -1.74
C PRO A 159 19.20 11.58 -3.28
N PHE A 160 20.26 11.02 -3.84
CA PHE A 160 20.24 10.50 -5.21
C PHE A 160 20.74 9.06 -5.22
N THR A 161 20.01 8.16 -5.87
CA THR A 161 20.37 6.74 -6.01
C THR A 161 20.06 6.27 -7.43
N VAL A 162 20.92 5.43 -7.99
CA VAL A 162 20.67 4.76 -9.27
C VAL A 162 20.56 3.25 -9.03
N ILE A 163 19.46 2.66 -9.47
CA ILE A 163 19.23 1.21 -9.45
C ILE A 163 19.38 0.69 -10.88
N GLN A 164 20.30 -0.26 -11.05
CA GLN A 164 20.66 -0.84 -12.35
C GLN A 164 20.18 -2.29 -12.40
N ALA A 165 19.07 -2.54 -13.10
CA ALA A 165 18.39 -3.83 -13.17
C ALA A 165 18.51 -4.41 -14.58
N GLY A 166 19.64 -5.07 -14.85
CA GLY A 166 20.00 -5.46 -16.21
C GLY A 166 20.16 -4.23 -17.11
N LYS A 167 19.37 -4.16 -18.20
CA LYS A 167 19.35 -3.00 -19.10
C LYS A 167 18.48 -1.83 -18.59
N THR A 168 17.70 -2.02 -17.53
CA THR A 168 16.85 -0.96 -16.95
C THR A 168 17.69 -0.11 -15.98
N ARG A 169 17.70 1.22 -16.21
CA ARG A 169 18.21 2.22 -15.27
C ARG A 169 17.01 2.93 -14.64
N LEU A 170 16.93 2.89 -13.32
CA LEU A 170 15.95 3.61 -12.52
C LEU A 170 16.71 4.61 -11.64
N GLU A 171 16.38 5.89 -11.72
CA GLU A 171 16.93 6.92 -10.86
C GLU A 171 15.92 7.28 -9.76
N LEU A 172 16.39 7.43 -8.53
CA LEU A 172 15.60 7.89 -7.38
C LEU A 172 16.21 9.22 -6.90
N PHE A 173 15.37 10.21 -6.65
CA PHE A 173 15.78 11.55 -6.27
C PHE A 173 14.89 12.10 -5.16
N TYR A 174 15.52 12.68 -4.14
CA TYR A 174 14.89 13.49 -3.11
C TYR A 174 15.01 14.97 -3.50
N PRO A 175 13.92 15.63 -3.94
CA PRO A 175 13.94 17.04 -4.36
C PRO A 175 13.84 18.03 -3.19
N GLY A 176 13.69 17.54 -1.96
CA GLY A 176 13.35 18.34 -0.79
C GLY A 176 11.90 18.12 -0.32
N PRO A 177 11.52 18.69 0.83
CA PRO A 177 10.18 18.53 1.39
C PRO A 177 9.08 19.07 0.47
N GLY A 178 7.95 18.36 0.45
CA GLY A 178 6.79 18.72 -0.36
C GLY A 178 5.48 18.20 0.24
N HIS A 179 4.90 17.16 -0.36
CA HIS A 179 3.70 16.47 0.16
C HIS A 179 3.93 15.87 1.55
N THR A 180 5.16 15.45 1.79
CA THR A 180 5.73 15.08 3.10
C THR A 180 7.14 15.66 3.20
N PRO A 181 7.80 15.64 4.37
CA PRO A 181 9.25 15.74 4.43
C PRO A 181 9.90 14.60 3.62
N ASP A 182 9.21 13.46 3.56
CA ASP A 182 9.51 12.19 2.93
C ASP A 182 10.10 12.18 1.50
N ASN A 183 9.40 12.92 0.63
CA ASN A 183 9.03 12.38 -0.68
C ASN A 183 10.19 12.14 -1.66
N LEU A 184 10.23 10.93 -2.22
CA LEU A 184 11.07 10.56 -3.37
C LEU A 184 10.29 10.64 -4.68
N VAL A 185 10.96 11.11 -5.74
CA VAL A 185 10.53 10.91 -7.14
C VAL A 185 11.42 9.88 -7.82
N ALA A 186 10.92 9.26 -8.88
CA ALA A 186 11.66 8.25 -9.65
C ALA A 186 11.64 8.52 -11.15
N TRP A 187 12.76 8.29 -11.84
CA TRP A 187 12.94 8.63 -13.25
C TRP A 187 13.49 7.45 -14.07
N LEU A 188 12.87 7.21 -15.22
CA LEU A 188 13.18 6.13 -16.15
C LEU A 188 13.67 6.73 -17.50
N PRO A 189 14.98 7.04 -17.64
CA PRO A 189 15.50 7.83 -18.77
C PRO A 189 15.30 7.22 -20.16
N LYS A 190 15.21 5.89 -20.29
CA LYS A 190 14.91 5.20 -21.57
C LYS A 190 13.47 5.49 -22.00
N GLN A 191 12.51 5.30 -21.09
CA GLN A 191 11.08 5.48 -21.34
C GLN A 191 10.63 6.95 -21.29
N ARG A 192 11.42 7.83 -20.65
CA ARG A 192 11.09 9.23 -20.34
C ARG A 192 9.87 9.39 -19.43
N VAL A 193 9.69 8.42 -18.53
CA VAL A 193 8.64 8.41 -17.49
C VAL A 193 9.21 8.91 -16.17
N LEU A 194 8.53 9.90 -15.58
CA LEU A 194 8.75 10.41 -14.23
C LEU A 194 7.60 9.92 -13.34
N PHE A 195 7.89 9.15 -12.29
CA PHE A 195 6.97 8.96 -11.18
C PHE A 195 7.18 10.10 -10.18
N GLY A 196 6.20 11.00 -10.11
CA GLY A 196 6.21 12.12 -9.19
C GLY A 196 5.73 11.76 -7.77
N GLY A 197 5.02 10.63 -7.61
CA GLY A 197 4.36 10.30 -6.35
C GLY A 197 3.42 11.42 -5.90
N CYS A 198 3.12 11.48 -4.60
CA CYS A 198 2.16 12.47 -4.07
C CYS A 198 2.67 13.92 -4.07
N LEU A 199 3.96 14.14 -4.37
CA LEU A 199 4.54 15.47 -4.65
C LEU A 199 3.87 16.13 -5.87
N VAL A 200 3.38 15.34 -6.83
CA VAL A 200 2.74 15.83 -8.07
C VAL A 200 1.25 15.52 -8.03
N LYS A 201 0.43 16.45 -8.53
CA LYS A 201 -1.04 16.37 -8.56
C LYS A 201 -1.54 16.24 -10.01
N GLU A 202 -2.66 15.54 -10.22
CA GLU A 202 -3.28 15.42 -11.55
C GLU A 202 -3.96 16.72 -11.99
N MET A 203 -4.19 16.90 -13.30
CA MET A 203 -4.88 18.08 -13.86
C MET A 203 -6.29 18.31 -13.28
N ALA A 204 -6.97 17.25 -12.83
CA ALA A 204 -8.35 17.30 -12.37
C ALA A 204 -8.52 17.70 -10.89
N THR A 205 -7.44 17.85 -10.10
CA THR A 205 -7.54 18.39 -8.73
C THR A 205 -7.12 19.85 -8.66
N ASP A 206 -7.97 20.66 -8.05
CA ASP A 206 -7.75 22.07 -7.75
C ASP A 206 -7.15 22.30 -6.34
N THR A 207 -6.94 21.23 -5.57
CA THR A 207 -6.46 21.27 -4.17
C THR A 207 -5.21 20.39 -3.99
N PRO A 208 -4.36 20.66 -2.97
CA PRO A 208 -3.20 19.83 -2.68
C PRO A 208 -3.53 18.45 -2.10
N GLY A 209 -4.78 18.18 -1.70
CA GLY A 209 -5.19 16.95 -0.99
C GLY A 209 -4.87 17.02 0.50
N ASN A 210 -4.45 15.91 1.12
CA ASN A 210 -3.95 15.95 2.50
C ASN A 210 -2.66 16.77 2.57
N ILE A 211 -2.59 17.68 3.55
CA ILE A 211 -1.48 18.60 3.83
C ILE A 211 -0.98 18.52 5.29
N GLU A 212 -1.41 17.52 6.04
CA GLU A 212 -1.03 17.25 7.44
C GLU A 212 0.50 17.22 7.65
N ASP A 213 1.22 16.51 6.78
CA ASP A 213 2.69 16.43 6.77
C ASP A 213 3.37 17.40 5.78
N ALA A 214 2.61 18.24 5.06
CA ALA A 214 3.12 18.93 3.89
C ALA A 214 3.90 20.22 4.22
N ASP A 215 5.12 20.34 3.71
CA ASP A 215 5.88 21.60 3.77
C ASP A 215 5.45 22.53 2.62
N LEU A 216 4.30 23.17 2.79
CA LEU A 216 3.72 24.09 1.79
C LEU A 216 4.69 25.22 1.36
N LYS A 217 5.70 25.56 2.19
CA LYS A 217 6.70 26.58 1.89
C LYS A 217 7.83 26.05 0.99
N LYS A 218 8.23 24.78 1.15
CA LYS A 218 9.30 24.16 0.34
C LYS A 218 8.78 23.38 -0.87
N TRP A 219 7.53 22.90 -0.85
CA TRP A 219 6.91 22.13 -1.95
C TRP A 219 7.06 22.78 -3.34
N PRO A 220 6.84 24.10 -3.52
CA PRO A 220 7.04 24.73 -4.83
C PRO A 220 8.50 24.71 -5.31
N SER A 221 9.48 24.68 -4.40
CA SER A 221 10.90 24.55 -4.73
C SER A 221 11.28 23.11 -5.05
N ALA A 222 10.70 22.13 -4.35
CA ALA A 222 10.88 20.71 -4.66
C ALA A 222 10.35 20.36 -6.06
N VAL A 223 9.15 20.84 -6.43
CA VAL A 223 8.57 20.60 -7.78
C VAL A 223 9.42 21.24 -8.88
N LYS A 224 9.97 22.44 -8.66
CA LYS A 224 10.95 23.05 -9.58
C LYS A 224 12.21 22.21 -9.73
N ALA A 225 12.81 21.77 -8.61
CA ALA A 225 14.00 20.91 -8.65
C ALA A 225 13.77 19.58 -9.39
N VAL A 226 12.54 19.06 -9.42
CA VAL A 226 12.16 17.91 -10.26
C VAL A 226 12.08 18.30 -11.74
N ALA A 227 11.45 19.43 -12.09
CA ALA A 227 11.35 19.92 -13.45
C ALA A 227 12.73 20.24 -14.07
N ASP A 228 13.56 20.98 -13.35
CA ASP A 228 14.90 21.40 -13.76
C ASP A 228 15.85 20.20 -13.95
N ARG A 229 15.67 19.14 -13.13
CA ARG A 229 16.45 17.91 -13.20
C ARG A 229 16.00 16.98 -14.33
N TYR A 230 14.70 16.94 -14.64
CA TYR A 230 14.11 16.01 -15.60
C TYR A 230 13.36 16.69 -16.78
N PRO A 231 13.95 17.69 -17.47
CA PRO A 231 13.29 18.45 -18.55
C PRO A 231 13.05 17.62 -19.84
N ARG A 232 13.44 16.34 -19.83
CA ARG A 232 13.17 15.38 -20.92
C ARG A 232 12.01 14.44 -20.60
N ALA A 233 11.28 14.66 -19.50
CA ALA A 233 10.06 13.93 -19.20
C ALA A 233 9.04 14.05 -20.35
N ARG A 234 8.38 12.93 -20.66
CA ARG A 234 7.25 12.88 -21.59
C ARG A 234 5.97 12.42 -20.91
N THR A 235 6.10 11.59 -19.88
CA THR A 235 4.97 11.19 -19.04
C THR A 235 5.33 11.44 -17.59
N VAL A 236 4.42 12.06 -16.84
CA VAL A 236 4.51 12.30 -15.40
C VAL A 236 3.35 11.59 -14.72
N VAL A 237 3.66 10.67 -13.81
CA VAL A 237 2.69 9.88 -13.06
C VAL A 237 2.58 10.43 -11.63
N PRO A 238 1.45 11.05 -11.25
CA PRO A 238 1.18 11.51 -9.88
C PRO A 238 0.78 10.33 -8.97
N GLY A 239 0.91 10.52 -7.66
CA GLY A 239 0.60 9.50 -6.65
C GLY A 239 -0.89 9.16 -6.52
N HIS A 240 -1.77 10.01 -7.06
CA HIS A 240 -3.21 9.80 -7.18
C HIS A 240 -3.68 10.32 -8.54
N GLY A 241 -4.74 9.72 -9.10
CA GLY A 241 -5.39 10.27 -10.30
C GLY A 241 -4.74 9.89 -11.63
N ASN A 242 -4.99 10.69 -12.67
CA ASN A 242 -4.50 10.45 -14.02
C ASN A 242 -3.07 10.98 -14.22
N TRP A 243 -2.26 10.22 -14.96
CA TRP A 243 -0.98 10.69 -15.46
C TRP A 243 -1.14 11.57 -16.70
N GLY A 244 -0.20 12.49 -16.89
CA GLY A 244 -0.13 13.41 -18.02
C GLY A 244 1.32 13.54 -18.52
N GLY A 245 1.64 14.65 -19.16
CA GLY A 245 3.00 15.08 -19.46
C GLY A 245 3.58 16.02 -18.40
N PRO A 246 4.65 16.78 -18.73
CA PRO A 246 5.29 17.75 -17.84
C PRO A 246 4.36 18.84 -17.28
N GLU A 247 3.22 19.11 -17.91
CA GLU A 247 2.23 20.10 -17.47
C GLU A 247 1.71 19.83 -16.05
N LEU A 248 1.72 18.58 -15.58
CA LEU A 248 1.38 18.26 -14.18
C LEU A 248 2.30 18.96 -13.16
N LEU A 249 3.57 19.21 -13.51
CA LEU A 249 4.50 19.92 -12.64
C LEU A 249 4.10 21.40 -12.52
N THR A 250 3.74 22.04 -13.63
CA THR A 250 3.23 23.42 -13.65
C THR A 250 1.89 23.52 -12.92
N HIS A 251 0.94 22.63 -13.21
CA HIS A 251 -0.36 22.56 -12.53
C HIS A 251 -0.20 22.37 -11.02
N THR A 252 0.74 21.54 -10.58
CA THR A 252 1.05 21.37 -9.15
C THR A 252 1.53 22.69 -8.51
N LEU A 253 2.38 23.46 -9.19
CA LEU A 253 2.79 24.80 -8.72
C LEU A 253 1.61 25.77 -8.63
N ASP A 254 0.66 25.70 -9.57
CA ASP A 254 -0.52 26.56 -9.59
C ASP A 254 -1.57 26.17 -8.55
N VAL A 255 -1.77 24.88 -8.28
CA VAL A 255 -2.55 24.39 -7.12
C VAL A 255 -1.95 24.92 -5.81
N LEU A 256 -0.63 24.87 -5.64
CA LEU A 256 0.09 25.38 -4.46
C LEU A 256 0.08 26.92 -4.32
N ARG A 257 -0.35 27.66 -5.35
CA ARG A 257 -0.48 29.14 -5.32
C ARG A 257 -1.87 29.63 -4.91
N ARG A 258 -2.89 28.76 -4.88
CA ARG A 258 -4.29 29.21 -4.74
C ARG A 258 -4.57 29.73 -3.31
N PRO A 259 -5.21 30.91 -3.17
CA PRO A 259 -5.69 31.40 -1.87
C PRO A 259 -6.62 30.39 -1.18
N GLY A 260 -6.59 30.36 0.14
CA GLY A 260 -7.42 29.46 0.95
C GLY A 260 -6.71 28.21 1.48
N GLN A 261 -5.47 27.93 1.05
CA GLN A 261 -4.61 26.99 1.79
C GLN A 261 -4.28 27.61 3.15
N GLN A 262 -4.92 27.10 4.21
CA GLN A 262 -4.65 27.48 5.60
C GLN A 262 -3.15 27.31 5.90
N PRO A 263 -2.45 28.34 6.42
CA PRO A 263 -1.07 28.17 6.86
C PRO A 263 -1.03 27.14 7.99
N GLN A 264 -0.18 26.12 7.87
CA GLN A 264 0.23 25.33 9.03
C GLN A 264 0.82 26.29 10.08
N THR A 265 0.09 26.50 11.17
CA THR A 265 0.65 27.09 12.39
C THR A 265 1.48 26.02 13.08
N ALA A 266 2.62 26.39 13.68
CA ALA A 266 3.55 25.45 14.30
C ALA A 266 3.05 24.89 15.66
N LEU A 267 1.73 24.77 15.83
CA LEU A 267 1.02 24.45 17.07
C LEU A 267 -0.16 23.48 16.87
N GLY A 268 -0.32 22.90 15.68
CA GLY A 268 -1.15 21.71 15.50
C GLY A 268 -0.53 20.50 16.20
N LYS A 269 -1.28 19.86 17.10
CA LYS A 269 -0.97 18.60 17.78
C LYS A 269 -2.06 17.58 17.47
#